data_AF-A0A6S6TK58-F1
#
_entry.id   AF-A0A6S6TK58-F1
#
_cell.length_a   1.000
_cell.length_b   1.000
_cell.length_c   1.000
_cell.angle_alpha   90.00
_cell.angle_beta   90.00
_cell.angle_gamma   90.00
#
_symmetry.space_group_name_H-M   'P 1'
#
loop_
_entity.id
_entity.type
_entity.pdbx_description
1 polymer ?
#
loop_
_entity_poly.entity_id
_entity_poly.type
_entity_poly.pdbx_seq_one_letter_code
_entity_poly.pdbx_strand_id
1 'polypeptide(L)'
;MKNESRHKTKVTKKLLTQVEQLAENGFNNIQISQSLKIATTTLSTNKELKESIQRGKEKLAKKVTSSILETLEKNPTNQQMLVKRLCLFSPVVNIKKPKNANEALENLSNATKQYADGLINESQLRTIEAVSNSYIKSYETTELEERIKKLEDKANEK
;
A
#
# COMPACT_ATOMS: atom_id res chain seq x y z
N MET A 1 22.76 -17.44 -24.74
CA MET A 1 22.26 -17.23 -23.36
C MET A 1 21.15 -18.23 -23.13
N LYS A 2 21.39 -19.27 -22.32
CA LYS A 2 20.40 -20.34 -22.08
C LYS A 2 19.29 -19.78 -21.18
N ASN A 3 18.05 -19.92 -21.61
CA ASN A 3 16.87 -19.74 -20.76
C ASN A 3 16.96 -20.78 -19.62
N GLU A 4 17.48 -20.37 -18.46
CA GLU A 4 17.34 -21.15 -17.24
C GLU A 4 15.84 -21.31 -16.98
N SER A 5 15.40 -22.57 -16.93
CA SER A 5 14.03 -22.93 -16.64
C SER A 5 13.62 -22.23 -15.34
N ARG A 6 12.45 -21.57 -15.37
CA ARG A 6 11.82 -21.01 -14.16
C ARG A 6 11.54 -22.18 -13.21
N HIS A 7 12.49 -22.51 -12.35
CA HIS A 7 12.28 -23.48 -11.28
C HIS A 7 11.15 -22.94 -10.41
N LYS A 8 10.00 -23.62 -10.47
CA LYS A 8 8.87 -23.35 -9.57
C LYS A 8 9.35 -23.63 -8.16
N THR A 9 9.64 -22.57 -7.40
CA THR A 9 10.02 -22.68 -6.00
C THR A 9 8.92 -23.44 -5.25
N LYS A 10 9.25 -24.61 -4.72
CA LYS A 10 8.30 -25.39 -3.91
C LYS A 10 8.13 -24.69 -2.57
N VAL A 11 6.94 -24.14 -2.33
CA VAL A 11 6.64 -23.50 -1.05
C VAL A 11 6.47 -24.59 0.00
N THR A 12 7.30 -24.51 1.05
CA THR A 12 7.29 -25.45 2.17
C THR A 12 7.08 -24.68 3.46
N LYS A 13 6.55 -25.33 4.50
CA LYS A 13 6.40 -24.71 5.83
C LYS A 13 7.73 -24.11 6.34
N LYS A 14 8.84 -24.81 6.13
CA LYS A 14 10.18 -24.34 6.52
C LYS A 14 10.56 -23.04 5.82
N LEU A 15 10.30 -22.94 4.51
CA LEU A 15 10.56 -21.72 3.74
C LEU A 15 9.71 -20.55 4.23
N LEU A 16 8.42 -20.78 4.50
CA LEU A 16 7.52 -19.76 5.03
C LEU A 16 8.02 -19.21 6.37
N THR A 17 8.45 -20.08 7.29
CA THR A 17 9.03 -19.68 8.58
C THR A 17 10.31 -18.85 8.41
N GLN A 18 11.20 -19.25 7.49
CA GLN A 18 12.44 -18.50 7.24
C GLN A 18 12.17 -17.11 6.64
N VAL A 19 11.23 -17.02 5.70
CA VAL A 19 10.79 -15.74 5.13
C VAL A 19 10.20 -14.84 6.20
N GLU A 20 9.34 -15.39 7.06
CA GLU A 20 8.73 -14.65 8.18
C GLU A 20 9.81 -14.13 9.16
N GLN A 21 10.79 -14.95 9.54
CA GLN A 21 11.90 -14.54 10.40
C GLN A 21 12.77 -13.44 9.79
N LEU A 22 13.11 -13.55 8.50
CA LEU A 22 13.91 -12.52 7.83
C LEU A 22 13.13 -11.19 7.76
N ALA A 23 11.83 -11.24 7.46
CA ALA A 23 10.97 -10.07 7.49
C ALA A 23 10.83 -9.48 8.90
N GLU A 24 10.73 -10.32 9.93
CA GLU A 24 10.72 -9.91 11.34
C GLU A 24 12.04 -9.23 11.77
N ASN A 25 13.15 -9.57 11.13
CA ASN A 25 14.45 -8.93 11.34
C ASN A 25 14.68 -7.68 10.47
N GLY A 26 13.67 -7.25 9.70
CA GLY A 26 13.73 -6.02 8.90
C GLY A 26 14.29 -6.18 7.49
N PHE A 27 14.48 -7.40 6.99
CA PHE A 27 14.97 -7.62 5.63
C PHE A 27 13.87 -7.27 4.62
N ASN A 28 14.22 -6.49 3.59
CA ASN A 28 13.32 -6.20 2.47
C ASN A 28 13.26 -7.37 1.47
N ASN A 29 12.31 -7.32 0.53
CA ASN A 29 12.09 -8.44 -0.41
C ASN A 29 13.32 -8.80 -1.25
N ILE A 30 14.21 -7.84 -1.56
CA ILE A 30 15.44 -8.08 -2.32
C ILE A 30 16.44 -8.84 -1.43
N GLN A 31 16.61 -8.41 -0.18
CA GLN A 31 17.50 -9.07 0.77
C GLN A 31 17.02 -10.48 1.13
N ILE A 32 15.70 -10.67 1.29
CA ILE A 32 15.10 -12.00 1.49
C ILE A 32 15.34 -12.88 0.27
N SER A 33 15.15 -12.35 -0.94
CA SER A 33 15.34 -13.10 -2.18
C SER A 33 16.78 -13.57 -2.35
N GLN A 34 17.75 -12.70 -2.03
CA GLN A 34 19.17 -13.03 -2.01
C GLN A 34 19.51 -14.08 -0.94
N SER A 35 18.99 -13.92 0.28
CA SER A 35 19.29 -14.81 1.41
C SER A 35 18.77 -16.24 1.19
N LEU A 36 17.59 -16.37 0.58
CA LEU A 36 16.93 -17.67 0.36
C LEU A 36 17.13 -18.22 -1.05
N LYS A 37 17.88 -17.51 -1.91
CA LYS A 37 18.10 -17.86 -3.32
C LYS A 37 16.80 -18.13 -4.08
N ILE A 38 15.79 -17.30 -3.85
CA ILE A 38 14.49 -17.34 -4.51
C ILE A 38 14.34 -16.09 -5.38
N ALA A 39 13.57 -16.17 -6.47
CA ALA A 39 13.30 -14.99 -7.28
C ALA A 39 12.44 -13.98 -6.51
N THR A 40 12.79 -12.69 -6.57
CA THR A 40 12.03 -11.61 -5.91
C THR A 40 10.58 -11.57 -6.38
N THR A 41 10.33 -11.89 -7.66
CA THR A 41 8.97 -11.99 -8.22
C THR A 41 8.14 -13.09 -7.55
N THR A 42 8.76 -14.21 -7.13
CA THR A 42 8.07 -15.30 -6.43
C THR A 42 7.55 -14.85 -5.06
N LEU A 43 8.32 -14.03 -4.33
CA LEU A 43 7.90 -13.46 -3.04
C LEU A 43 6.66 -12.56 -3.18
N SER A 44 6.56 -11.80 -4.27
CA SER A 44 5.45 -10.85 -4.50
C SER A 44 4.21 -11.51 -5.09
N THR A 45 4.35 -12.61 -5.83
CA THR A 45 3.26 -13.27 -6.56
C THR A 45 2.64 -14.44 -5.78
N ASN A 46 3.41 -15.13 -4.96
CA ASN A 46 2.91 -16.24 -4.17
C ASN A 46 2.20 -15.74 -2.91
N LYS A 47 0.93 -16.15 -2.74
CA LYS A 47 0.07 -15.71 -1.63
C LYS A 47 0.66 -16.06 -0.25
N GLU A 48 1.12 -17.29 -0.06
CA GLU A 48 1.63 -17.76 1.24
C GLU A 48 2.93 -17.05 1.64
N LEU A 49 3.84 -16.84 0.69
CA LEU A 49 5.08 -16.09 0.93
C LEU A 49 4.79 -14.63 1.26
N LYS A 50 3.85 -14.00 0.54
CA LYS A 50 3.43 -12.62 0.80
C LYS A 50 2.79 -12.47 2.19
N GLU A 51 1.93 -13.40 2.58
CA GLU A 51 1.34 -13.45 3.93
C GLU A 51 2.41 -13.65 5.01
N SER A 52 3.42 -14.49 4.75
CA SER A 52 4.51 -14.72 5.69
C SER A 52 5.40 -13.50 5.87
N ILE A 53 5.70 -12.76 4.80
CA ILE A 53 6.38 -11.46 4.87
C ILE A 53 5.54 -10.49 5.70
N GLN A 54 4.24 -10.43 5.44
CA GLN A 54 3.33 -9.52 6.14
C GLN A 54 3.30 -9.81 7.65
N ARG A 55 3.16 -11.08 8.05
CA ARG A 55 3.23 -11.48 9.47
C ARG A 55 4.57 -11.11 10.11
N GLY A 56 5.68 -11.33 9.42
CA GLY A 56 7.01 -10.95 9.91
C GLY A 56 7.12 -9.43 10.14
N LYS A 57 6.64 -8.63 9.18
CA LYS A 57 6.60 -7.16 9.30
C LYS A 57 5.70 -6.69 10.45
N GLU A 58 4.57 -7.34 10.67
CA GLU A 58 3.68 -7.02 11.80
C GLU A 58 4.35 -7.34 13.15
N LYS A 59 5.08 -8.45 13.25
CA LYS A 59 5.89 -8.76 14.44
C LYS A 59 6.99 -7.75 14.68
N LEU A 60 7.72 -7.36 13.62
CA LEU A 60 8.73 -6.30 13.70
C LEU A 60 8.10 -4.99 14.19
N ALA A 61 6.98 -4.57 13.60
CA ALA A 61 6.27 -3.37 13.99
C ALA A 61 5.92 -3.40 15.48
N LYS A 62 5.36 -4.52 15.98
CA LYS A 62 5.06 -4.70 17.41
C LYS A 62 6.32 -4.56 18.29
N LYS A 63 7.43 -5.21 17.92
CA LYS A 63 8.70 -5.11 18.67
C LYS A 63 9.23 -3.68 18.71
N VAL A 64 9.19 -2.99 17.58
CA VAL A 64 9.63 -1.59 17.47
C VAL A 64 8.74 -0.68 18.30
N THR A 65 7.43 -0.84 18.22
CA THR A 65 6.47 -0.09 19.06
C THR A 65 6.73 -0.31 20.54
N SER A 66 6.89 -1.56 21.00
CA SER A 66 7.20 -1.86 22.40
C SER A 66 8.50 -1.19 22.85
N SER A 67 9.57 -1.29 22.06
CA SER A 67 10.87 -0.69 22.40
C SER A 67 10.82 0.85 22.49
N ILE A 68 10.03 1.49 21.63
CA ILE A 68 9.81 2.94 21.65
C ILE A 68 9.01 3.33 22.89
N LEU A 69 7.94 2.59 23.23
CA LEU A 69 7.13 2.85 24.42
C LEU A 69 7.94 2.69 25.71
N GLU A 70 8.80 1.68 25.81
CA GLU A 70 9.69 1.45 26.95
C GLU A 70 10.72 2.57 27.16
N THR A 71 11.08 3.28 26.09
CA THR A 71 12.08 4.36 26.13
C THR A 71 11.47 5.76 25.99
N LEU A 72 10.14 5.85 25.94
CA LEU A 72 9.39 7.09 25.73
C LEU A 72 9.68 8.11 26.83
N GLU A 73 9.69 7.68 28.09
CA GLU A 73 9.95 8.57 29.24
C GLU A 73 11.39 9.11 29.24
N LYS A 74 12.34 8.34 28.71
CA LYS A 74 13.76 8.72 28.69
C LYS A 74 14.10 9.71 27.58
N ASN A 75 13.43 9.62 26.43
CA ASN A 75 13.69 10.47 25.26
C ASN A 75 12.40 10.81 24.48
N PRO A 76 11.45 11.55 25.09
CA PRO A 76 10.10 11.70 24.55
C PRO A 76 10.06 12.33 23.16
N THR A 77 10.87 13.35 22.89
CA THR A 77 10.90 14.04 21.59
C THR A 77 11.38 13.11 20.46
N ASN A 78 12.46 12.37 20.69
CA ASN A 78 13.00 11.44 19.69
C ASN A 78 12.02 10.28 19.43
N GLN A 79 11.38 9.78 20.49
CA GLN A 79 10.40 8.70 20.35
C GLN A 79 9.13 9.18 19.66
N GLN A 80 8.63 10.38 19.94
CA GLN A 80 7.53 10.98 19.18
C GLN A 80 7.88 11.14 17.69
N MET A 81 9.10 11.58 17.37
CA MET A 81 9.55 11.68 15.98
C MET A 81 9.60 10.30 15.30
N LEU A 82 10.11 9.29 16.00
CA LEU A 82 10.19 7.91 15.49
C LEU A 82 8.81 7.31 15.27
N VAL A 83 7.88 7.47 16.21
CA VAL A 83 6.49 7.02 16.06
C VAL A 83 5.84 7.60 14.81
N LYS A 84 6.02 8.91 14.57
CA LYS A 84 5.49 9.59 13.38
C LYS A 84 6.13 9.07 12.09
N ARG A 85 7.46 8.97 12.03
CA ARG A 85 8.17 8.49 10.84
C ARG A 85 7.89 7.03 10.51
N LEU A 86 7.77 6.20 11.54
CA LEU A 86 7.53 4.76 11.41
C LEU A 86 6.05 4.41 11.29
N CYS A 87 5.14 5.40 11.43
CA CYS A 87 3.70 5.22 11.28
C CYS A 87 3.13 4.10 12.18
N LEU A 88 3.67 3.95 13.39
CA LEU A 88 3.43 2.78 14.25
C LEU A 88 2.00 2.66 14.78
N PHE A 89 1.29 3.79 14.81
CA PHE A 89 -0.11 3.86 15.23
C PHE A 89 -1.04 4.25 14.08
N SER A 90 -0.62 4.08 12.81
CA SER A 90 -1.50 4.37 11.69
C SER A 90 -2.71 3.43 11.74
N PRO A 91 -3.94 3.95 11.87
CA PRO A 91 -5.12 3.12 11.71
C PRO A 91 -5.09 2.47 10.33
N VAL A 92 -5.59 1.24 10.24
CA VAL A 92 -5.84 0.58 8.95
C VAL A 92 -6.88 1.45 8.24
N VAL A 93 -6.41 2.33 7.35
CA VAL A 93 -7.29 3.15 6.53
C VAL A 93 -7.98 2.20 5.58
N ASN A 94 -9.24 1.90 5.86
CA ASN A 94 -10.06 1.08 5.00
C ASN A 94 -10.47 1.95 3.81
N ILE A 95 -9.61 1.99 2.78
CA ILE A 95 -9.85 2.76 1.56
C ILE A 95 -11.04 2.13 0.85
N LYS A 96 -12.24 2.67 1.08
CA LYS A 96 -13.44 2.31 0.32
C LYS A 96 -13.23 2.77 -1.11
N LYS A 97 -13.24 1.83 -2.05
CA LYS A 97 -13.20 2.14 -3.48
C LYS A 97 -14.44 2.99 -3.83
N PRO A 98 -14.27 4.21 -4.37
CA PRO A 98 -15.40 5.08 -4.71
C PRO A 98 -16.23 4.45 -5.83
N LYS A 99 -17.55 4.64 -5.79
CA LYS A 99 -18.48 4.16 -6.84
C LYS A 99 -18.79 5.23 -7.88
N ASN A 100 -18.65 6.50 -7.53
CA ASN A 100 -18.95 7.65 -8.37
C ASN A 100 -17.95 8.79 -8.12
N ALA A 101 -17.96 9.82 -8.97
CA ALA A 101 -17.03 10.94 -8.91
C ALA A 101 -17.17 11.79 -7.63
N ASN A 102 -18.40 11.94 -7.12
CA ASN A 102 -18.65 12.70 -5.88
C ASN A 102 -18.03 12.00 -4.67
N GLU A 103 -18.20 10.67 -4.55
CA GLU A 103 -17.52 9.85 -3.54
C GLU A 103 -16.00 9.89 -3.70
N ALA A 104 -15.48 9.95 -4.93
CA ALA A 104 -14.05 10.06 -5.19
C ALA A 104 -13.47 11.41 -4.70
N LEU A 105 -14.19 12.51 -4.93
CA LEU A 105 -13.86 13.85 -4.44
C LEU A 105 -13.92 13.93 -2.91
N GLU A 106 -14.96 13.36 -2.30
CA GLU A 106 -15.13 13.32 -0.86
C GLU A 106 -14.03 12.49 -0.18
N ASN A 107 -13.70 11.33 -0.76
CA ASN A 107 -12.57 10.51 -0.32
C ASN A 107 -11.23 11.26 -0.40
N LEU A 108 -11.00 12.02 -1.47
CA LEU A 108 -9.77 12.79 -1.66
C LEU A 108 -9.69 13.94 -0.64
N SER A 109 -10.79 14.67 -0.43
CA SER A 109 -10.89 15.71 0.60
C SER A 109 -10.62 15.18 2.00
N ASN A 110 -11.24 14.04 2.35
CA ASN A 110 -11.04 13.40 3.64
C ASN A 110 -9.62 12.89 3.83
N ALA A 111 -9.00 12.32 2.78
CA ALA A 111 -7.61 11.88 2.83
C ALA A 111 -6.65 13.05 3.06
N THR A 112 -6.85 14.19 2.40
CA THR A 112 -6.01 15.39 2.60
C THR A 112 -6.12 15.92 4.03
N LYS A 113 -7.32 15.95 4.62
CA LYS A 113 -7.52 16.32 6.03
C LYS A 113 -6.83 15.34 6.97
N GLN A 114 -7.05 14.04 6.77
CA GLN A 114 -6.43 12.99 7.59
C GLN A 114 -4.90 12.99 7.49
N TYR A 115 -4.34 13.37 6.33
CA TYR A 115 -2.90 13.54 6.17
C TYR A 115 -2.38 14.73 6.97
N ALA A 116 -3.09 15.88 6.93
CA ALA A 116 -2.75 17.05 7.72
C ALA A 116 -2.81 16.77 9.24
N ASP A 117 -3.79 15.96 9.66
CA ASP A 117 -3.95 15.52 11.05
C ASP A 117 -2.96 14.41 11.47
N GLY A 118 -2.14 13.92 10.53
CA GLY A 118 -1.16 12.84 10.77
C GLY A 118 -1.78 11.45 10.97
N LEU A 119 -3.05 11.27 10.61
CA LEU A 119 -3.78 10.01 10.72
C LEU A 119 -3.40 9.02 9.61
N ILE A 120 -2.96 9.52 8.45
CA ILE A 120 -2.52 8.71 7.31
C ILE A 120 -1.14 9.17 6.83
N ASN A 121 -0.37 8.27 6.21
CA ASN A 121 0.96 8.59 5.68
C ASN A 121 0.93 8.98 4.20
N GLU A 122 2.06 9.50 3.69
CA GLU A 122 2.17 9.96 2.29
C GLU A 122 1.89 8.84 1.28
N SER A 123 2.28 7.60 1.57
CA SER A 123 2.02 6.46 0.68
C SER A 123 0.52 6.14 0.59
N GLN A 124 -0.21 6.26 1.70
CA GLN A 124 -1.66 6.08 1.74
C GLN A 124 -2.37 7.22 1.02
N LEU A 125 -1.93 8.47 1.23
CA LEU A 125 -2.44 9.63 0.51
C LEU A 125 -2.30 9.45 -1.01
N ARG A 126 -1.08 9.14 -1.49
CA ARG A 126 -0.82 8.91 -2.93
C ARG A 126 -1.67 7.79 -3.52
N THR A 127 -1.95 6.75 -2.73
CA THR A 127 -2.81 5.63 -3.16
C THR A 127 -4.26 6.08 -3.32
N ILE A 128 -4.78 6.86 -2.36
CA ILE A 128 -6.15 7.39 -2.41
C ILE A 128 -6.27 8.40 -3.55
N GLU A 129 -5.30 9.29 -3.72
CA GLU A 129 -5.25 10.24 -4.84
C GLU A 129 -5.27 9.53 -6.20
N ALA A 130 -4.45 8.50 -6.38
CA ALA A 130 -4.39 7.76 -7.64
C ALA A 130 -5.73 7.10 -7.98
N VAL A 131 -6.38 6.47 -6.99
CA VAL A 131 -7.68 5.82 -7.17
C VAL A 131 -8.78 6.86 -7.44
N SER A 132 -8.85 7.92 -6.64
CA SER A 132 -9.89 8.96 -6.79
C SER A 132 -9.74 9.72 -8.11
N ASN A 133 -8.52 10.10 -8.50
CA ASN A 133 -8.29 10.82 -9.76
C ASN A 133 -8.66 9.99 -11.00
N SER A 134 -8.51 8.67 -10.93
CA SER A 134 -8.96 7.79 -12.02
C SER A 134 -10.48 7.86 -12.20
N TYR A 135 -11.25 7.90 -11.11
CA TYR A 135 -12.71 7.98 -11.17
C TYR A 135 -13.21 9.35 -11.62
N ILE A 136 -12.58 10.43 -11.14
CA ILE A 136 -12.91 11.81 -11.54
C ILE A 136 -12.68 11.98 -13.04
N LYS A 137 -11.50 11.58 -13.55
CA LYS A 137 -11.20 11.68 -14.98
C LYS A 137 -12.12 10.85 -15.86
N SER A 138 -12.43 9.61 -15.45
CA SER A 138 -13.38 8.78 -16.20
C SER A 138 -14.76 9.43 -16.27
N TYR A 139 -15.22 10.04 -15.18
CA TYR A 139 -16.50 10.76 -15.16
C TYR A 139 -16.48 12.01 -16.05
N GLU A 140 -15.42 12.83 -15.97
CA GLU A 140 -15.24 14.01 -16.83
C GLU A 140 -15.27 13.63 -18.32
N THR A 141 -14.57 12.57 -18.71
CA THR A 141 -14.59 12.08 -20.09
C THR A 141 -15.99 11.64 -20.52
N THR A 142 -16.69 10.87 -19.70
CA THR A 142 -18.05 10.39 -20.04
C THR A 142 -19.07 11.53 -20.12
N GLU A 143 -19.02 12.51 -19.21
CA GLU A 143 -19.91 13.68 -19.29
C GLU A 143 -19.64 14.53 -20.54
N LEU A 144 -18.36 14.71 -20.90
CA LEU A 144 -17.96 15.43 -22.12
C LEU A 144 -18.44 14.69 -23.39
N GLU A 145 -18.27 13.38 -23.45
CA GLU A 145 -18.76 12.55 -24.57
C GLU A 145 -20.29 12.63 -24.70
N GLU A 146 -21.03 12.56 -23.59
CA GLU A 146 -22.49 12.72 -23.62
C GLU A 146 -22.93 14.11 -24.07
N ARG A 147 -22.22 15.17 -23.63
CA ARG A 147 -22.50 16.54 -24.06
C ARG A 147 -22.22 16.75 -25.55
N ILE A 148 -21.10 16.23 -26.06
CA ILE A 148 -20.75 16.28 -27.48
C ILE A 148 -21.83 15.57 -28.29
N LYS A 149 -22.21 14.34 -27.90
CA LYS A 149 -23.25 13.58 -28.60
C LYS A 149 -24.59 14.33 -28.65
N LYS A 150 -25.03 14.92 -27.53
CA LYS A 150 -26.25 15.75 -27.50
C LYS A 150 -26.17 17.00 -28.38
N LEU A 151 -24.97 17.57 -28.57
CA LEU A 151 -24.75 18.71 -29.45
C LEU A 151 -24.76 18.29 -30.92
N GLU A 152 -24.17 17.13 -31.24
CA GLU A 152 -24.17 16.54 -32.58
C GLU A 152 -25.58 16.13 -33.01
N ASP A 153 -26.35 15.48 -32.13
CA ASP A 153 -27.75 15.11 -32.38
C ASP A 153 -28.59 16.36 -32.68
N LYS A 154 -28.42 17.44 -31.90
CA LYS A 154 -29.10 18.73 -32.14
C LYS A 154 -28.65 19.45 -33.41
N ALA A 155 -27.42 19.21 -33.87
CA ALA A 155 -26.91 19.78 -35.11
C ALA A 155 -27.42 19.03 -36.35
N ASN A 156 -27.60 17.72 -36.23
CA ASN A 156 -28.13 16.85 -37.30
C ASN A 156 -29.66 16.88 -37.43
N GLU A 157 -30.38 17.34 -36.40
CA GLU A 157 -31.84 17.56 -36.45
C GLU A 157 -32.24 18.91 -37.09
N LYS A 158 -31.28 19.71 -37.59
CA LYS A 158 -31.51 20.95 -38.37
C LYS A 158 -31.24 20.75 -39.85
#